data_AF-A0A7X6NT28-F1
#
_entry.id   AF-A0A7X6NT28-F1
#
_cell.length_a   1.000
_cell.length_b   1.000
_cell.length_c   1.000
_cell.angle_alpha   90.00
_cell.angle_beta   90.00
_cell.angle_gamma   90.00
#
_symmetry.space_group_name_H-M   'P 1'
#
loop_
_entity.id
_entity.type
_entity.pdbx_description
1 polymer ?
#
loop_
_entity_poly.entity_id
_entity_poly.type
_entity_poly.pdbx_seq_one_letter_code
_entity_poly.pdbx_strand_id
1 'polypeptide(L)'
;MPQLSESIGVSAPSGVPQSVVDWVASIAELTTPNEIHWCDGSVAERDQLYEEMVDKGTFVRLNQDTRPGSYLARSAPSDVARVE
;
A
#
# COMPACT_ATOMS: atom_id res chain seq x y z
N MET A 1 -17.23 1.96 25.32
CA MET A 1 -16.11 1.78 24.37
C MET A 1 -16.38 2.73 23.21
N PRO A 2 -15.54 3.74 22.95
CA PRO A 2 -15.77 4.65 21.84
C PRO A 2 -15.61 3.88 20.51
N GLN A 3 -16.50 4.18 19.56
CA GLN A 3 -16.64 3.53 18.26
C GLN A 3 -15.43 3.91 17.39
N LEU A 4 -14.59 2.94 17.02
CA LEU A 4 -13.42 3.16 16.16
C LEU A 4 -13.79 3.59 14.73
N SER A 5 -15.07 3.42 14.36
CA SER A 5 -15.62 3.68 13.03
C SER A 5 -15.67 5.16 12.64
N GLU A 6 -15.49 6.10 13.58
CA GLU A 6 -15.62 7.54 13.30
C GLU A 6 -14.33 8.20 12.81
N SER A 7 -13.17 7.53 12.92
CA SER A 7 -11.87 8.20 12.75
C SER A 7 -11.04 7.79 11.52
N ILE A 8 -11.32 6.65 10.90
CA ILE A 8 -10.66 6.26 9.65
C ILE A 8 -11.74 6.29 8.57
N GLY A 9 -11.80 7.40 7.84
CA GLY A 9 -12.79 7.58 6.78
C GLY A 9 -12.64 6.49 5.72
N VAL A 10 -13.55 5.50 5.72
CA VAL A 10 -13.66 4.49 4.64
C VAL A 10 -14.31 5.14 3.42
N SER A 11 -13.72 6.23 2.92
CA SER A 11 -14.20 6.94 1.73
C SER A 11 -13.78 6.15 0.50
N ALA A 12 -14.61 5.19 0.10
CA ALA A 12 -14.37 4.39 -1.08
C ALA A 12 -14.64 5.19 -2.37
N PRO A 13 -13.87 4.97 -3.44
CA PRO A 13 -14.11 5.59 -4.73
C PRO A 13 -15.45 5.15 -5.34
N SER A 14 -15.95 5.93 -6.29
CA SER A 14 -17.22 5.65 -6.98
C SER A 14 -17.17 4.31 -7.72
N GLY A 15 -18.20 3.49 -7.59
CA GLY A 15 -18.32 2.20 -8.29
C GLY A 15 -17.82 0.99 -7.48
N VAL A 16 -17.32 1.20 -6.27
CA VAL A 16 -17.01 0.09 -5.34
C VAL A 16 -18.31 -0.49 -4.77
N PRO A 17 -18.53 -1.82 -4.83
CA PRO A 17 -19.70 -2.44 -4.21
C PRO A 17 -19.72 -2.24 -2.69
N GLN A 18 -20.91 -2.02 -2.11
CA GLN A 18 -21.05 -1.81 -0.66
C GLN A 18 -20.47 -2.96 0.17
N SER A 19 -20.60 -4.20 -0.30
CA SER A 19 -20.00 -5.37 0.35
C SER A 19 -18.48 -5.29 0.51
N VAL A 20 -17.79 -4.63 -0.41
CA VAL A 20 -16.34 -4.39 -0.33
C VAL A 20 -16.04 -3.32 0.70
N VAL A 21 -16.83 -2.24 0.74
CA VAL A 21 -16.69 -1.16 1.73
C VAL A 21 -16.89 -1.69 3.14
N ASP A 22 -17.93 -2.50 3.36
CA ASP A 22 -18.23 -3.12 4.66
C ASP A 22 -17.11 -4.07 5.10
N TRP A 23 -16.55 -4.82 4.15
CA TRP A 23 -15.39 -5.68 4.42
C TRP A 23 -14.16 -4.86 4.81
N VAL A 24 -13.82 -3.80 4.06
CA VAL A 24 -12.69 -2.92 4.41
C VAL A 24 -12.88 -2.30 5.78
N ALA A 25 -14.09 -1.85 6.12
CA ALA A 25 -14.41 -1.34 7.46
C ALA A 25 -14.14 -2.40 8.55
N SER A 26 -14.54 -3.65 8.33
CA SER A 26 -14.28 -4.75 9.27
C SER A 26 -12.79 -5.02 9.48
N ILE A 27 -11.97 -4.91 8.43
CA ILE A 27 -10.52 -5.10 8.51
C ILE A 27 -9.83 -3.90 9.17
N ALA A 28 -10.32 -2.69 8.94
CA ALA A 28 -9.81 -1.49 9.58
C ALA A 28 -10.06 -1.49 11.09
N GLU A 29 -11.22 -2.00 11.55
CA GLU A 29 -11.51 -2.20 12.97
C GLU A 29 -10.54 -3.21 13.61
N LEU A 30 -10.17 -4.26 12.88
CA LEU A 30 -9.25 -5.30 13.37
C LEU A 30 -7.78 -4.86 13.38
N THR A 31 -7.32 -4.22 12.31
CA THR A 31 -5.90 -3.90 12.11
C THR A 31 -5.53 -2.50 12.63
N THR A 32 -6.52 -1.65 12.86
CA THR A 32 -6.36 -0.27 13.37
C THR A 32 -5.29 0.54 12.61
N PRO A 33 -5.39 0.66 11.28
CA PRO A 33 -4.36 1.32 10.49
C PRO A 33 -4.36 2.83 10.76
N ASN A 34 -3.27 3.51 10.43
CA ASN A 34 -3.23 4.97 10.52
C ASN A 34 -4.08 5.66 9.43
N GLU A 35 -4.16 5.07 8.24
CA GLU A 35 -4.88 5.59 7.08
C GLU A 35 -5.31 4.45 6.15
N ILE A 36 -6.36 4.67 5.36
CA ILE A 36 -6.78 3.80 4.26
C ILE A 36 -6.56 4.54 2.94
N HIS A 37 -5.71 3.98 2.08
CA HIS A 37 -5.46 4.45 0.72
C HIS A 37 -6.09 3.50 -0.30
N TRP A 38 -6.97 4.00 -1.16
CA TRP A 38 -7.56 3.21 -2.27
C TRP A 38 -6.72 3.39 -3.52
N CYS A 39 -6.00 2.34 -3.93
CA CYS A 39 -5.11 2.44 -5.08
C CYS A 39 -5.87 2.65 -6.40
N ASP A 40 -5.52 3.70 -7.15
CA ASP A 40 -6.11 4.00 -8.46
C ASP A 40 -5.35 3.36 -9.64
N GLY A 41 -4.11 2.89 -9.40
CA GLY A 41 -3.26 2.24 -10.39
C GLY A 41 -2.65 3.19 -11.42
N SER A 42 -2.71 4.49 -11.18
CA SER A 42 -2.13 5.51 -12.05
C SER A 42 -0.60 5.49 -11.99
N VAL A 43 0.02 6.05 -13.03
CA VAL A 43 1.48 6.23 -13.08
C VAL A 43 1.96 7.17 -11.97
N ALA A 44 1.18 8.22 -11.68
CA ALA A 44 1.51 9.18 -10.63
C ALA A 44 1.51 8.51 -9.24
N GLU A 45 0.50 7.70 -8.95
CA GLU A 45 0.43 6.92 -7.71
C GLU A 45 1.63 5.96 -7.58
N ARG A 46 1.92 5.20 -8.65
CA ARG A 46 3.07 4.29 -8.66
C ARG A 46 4.38 5.03 -8.37
N ASP A 47 4.60 6.16 -9.04
CA ASP A 47 5.82 6.93 -8.89
C ASP A 47 5.94 7.50 -7.47
N GLN A 48 4.85 8.00 -6.88
CA GLN A 48 4.80 8.43 -5.48
C GLN A 48 5.15 7.30 -4.50
N LEU A 49 4.55 6.12 -4.67
CA LEU A 49 4.83 4.95 -3.82
C LEU A 49 6.29 4.48 -3.97
N TYR A 50 6.85 4.53 -5.17
CA TYR A 50 8.24 4.16 -5.40
C TYR A 50 9.22 5.11 -4.73
N GLU A 51 8.98 6.43 -4.78
CA GLU A 51 9.79 7.38 -4.03
C GLU A 51 9.69 7.12 -2.52
N GLU A 52 8.49 6.88 -1.99
CA GLU A 52 8.30 6.56 -0.57
C GLU A 52 9.08 5.29 -0.17
N MET A 53 9.10 4.26 -1.02
CA MET A 53 9.86 3.03 -0.77
C MET A 53 11.38 3.26 -0.83
N VAL A 54 11.85 4.19 -1.67
CA VAL A 54 13.27 4.59 -1.69
C VAL A 54 13.62 5.36 -0.43
N ASP A 55 12.78 6.30 -0.02
CA ASP A 55 12.98 7.11 1.20
C ASP A 55 13.01 6.22 2.46
N LYS A 56 12.17 5.18 2.51
CA LYS A 56 12.16 4.18 3.60
C LYS A 56 13.33 3.19 3.52
N GLY A 57 14.09 3.17 2.43
CA GLY A 57 15.22 2.25 2.22
C GLY A 57 14.83 0.83 1.81
N THR A 58 13.54 0.58 1.55
CA THR A 58 13.06 -0.69 1.01
C THR A 58 13.54 -0.89 -0.43
N PHE A 59 13.53 0.19 -1.21
CA PHE A 59 14.02 0.23 -2.58
C PHE A 59 15.33 0.99 -2.69
N VAL A 60 16.19 0.52 -3.59
CA VAL A 60 17.37 1.25 -4.06
C VAL A 60 17.16 1.58 -5.53
N ARG A 61 17.14 2.88 -5.86
CA ARG A 61 17.10 3.34 -7.25
C ARG A 61 18.34 2.87 -7.99
N LEU A 62 18.15 2.21 -9.13
CA LEU A 62 19.26 1.76 -9.97
C LEU A 62 19.84 2.91 -10.80
N ASN A 63 20.99 2.67 -11.42
CA ASN A 63 21.60 3.64 -12.32
C ASN A 63 20.66 3.92 -13.51
N GLN A 64 20.27 5.20 -13.69
CA GLN A 64 19.25 5.58 -14.67
C GLN A 64 19.76 5.61 -16.12
N ASP A 65 21.08 5.69 -16.34
CA ASP A 65 21.66 5.62 -17.68
C ASP A 65 21.60 4.20 -18.25
N THR A 66 21.76 3.21 -17.38
CA THR A 66 21.80 1.78 -17.76
C THR A 66 20.47 1.07 -17.55
N ARG A 67 19.71 1.46 -16.53
CA ARG A 67 18.41 0.87 -16.13
C ARG A 67 17.45 1.96 -15.66
N PRO A 68 16.92 2.79 -16.57
CA PRO A 68 15.97 3.84 -16.22
C PRO A 68 14.70 3.25 -15.60
N GLY A 69 14.15 3.94 -14.60
CA GLY A 69 12.90 3.55 -13.93
C GLY A 69 12.97 2.23 -13.15
N SER A 70 14.16 1.68 -12.90
CA SER A 70 14.35 0.40 -12.23
C SER A 70 14.81 0.55 -10.78
N TYR A 71 14.38 -0.38 -9.93
CA TYR A 71 14.68 -0.41 -8.50
C TYR A 71 15.10 -1.81 -8.05
N LEU A 72 15.93 -1.88 -7.01
CA LEU A 72 16.32 -3.11 -6.33
C LEU A 72 15.65 -3.17 -4.96
N ALA A 73 14.93 -4.25 -4.71
CA ALA A 73 14.44 -4.64 -3.40
C ALA A 73 15.20 -5.88 -2.91
N ARG A 74 15.49 -5.96 -1.61
CA ARG A 74 16.04 -7.16 -0.98
C ARG A 74 15.13 -7.57 0.16
N SER A 75 14.50 -8.73 0.04
CA SER A 75 13.64 -9.26 1.10
C SER A 75 14.47 -9.76 2.29
N ALA A 76 13.78 -10.05 3.40
CA ALA A 76 14.40 -10.70 4.53
C ALA A 76 14.89 -12.11 4.14
N PRO A 77 16.03 -12.59 4.66
CA PRO A 77 16.53 -13.93 4.36
C PRO A 77 15.54 -15.07 4.70
N SER A 78 14.61 -14.81 5.62
CA SER A 78 13.56 -15.74 6.03
C SER A 78 12.35 -15.78 5.10
N ASP A 79 12.24 -14.82 4.16
CA ASP A 79 11.09 -14.66 3.26
C ASP A 79 11.59 -14.43 1.83
N VAL A 80 11.98 -15.52 1.18
CA VAL A 80 12.63 -15.52 -0.14
C VAL A 80 11.90 -16.38 -1.17
N ALA A 81 10.96 -17.21 -0.72
CA ALA A 81 10.24 -18.17 -1.54
C ALA A 81 8.87 -18.48 -0.95
N ARG A 82 7.98 -19.03 -1.78
CA ARG A 82 6.66 -19.51 -1.36
C ARG A 82 6.78 -20.59 -0.27
N VAL A 83 5.87 -20.56 0.71
CA VAL A 83 5.69 -21.62 1.71
C VAL A 83 4.58 -22.57 1.24
N GLU A 84 4.81 -23.88 1.32
CA GLU A 84 3.92 -24.97 0.87
C GLU A 84 3.10 -25.59 2.01
#